data_AF-A0A0A9Y3H2-F1
#
_entry.id   AF-A0A0A9Y3H2-F1
#
_cell.length_a   1.000
_cell.length_b   1.000
_cell.length_c   1.000
_cell.angle_alpha   90.00
_cell.angle_beta   90.00
_cell.angle_gamma   90.00
#
_symmetry.space_group_name_H-M   'P 1'
#
loop_
_entity.id
_entity.type
_entity.pdbx_description
1 polymer ?
#
loop_
_entity_poly.entity_id
_entity_poly.type
_entity_poly.pdbx_seq_one_letter_code
_entity_poly.pdbx_strand_id
1 'polypeptide(L)'
;MANWYILLVPAVVITCAVGALNKFEAPETCTWSAENNDTTGRVAVTCKMRTLGVEGGNFSHLQSDGTVKLDVQCSDVLLFESPLPPRSFLRLHHLEELTISNCKILEIPTDAFDGLRDLKILTISTRNEDWGPAKTLETTVGSFDGLKQLQTLQLIDSNVRAVPENAFCTLGNLQTLNFTRNSIRSTNSLGFSGKKPAELGVTVSRV
;
A
#
# COMPACT_ATOMS: atom_id res chain seq x y z
N MET A 1 73.35 -25.08 -21.31
CA MET A 1 72.30 -24.99 -22.33
C MET A 1 71.03 -25.65 -21.80
N ALA A 2 70.06 -24.86 -21.35
CA ALA A 2 68.69 -25.29 -21.10
C ALA A 2 67.82 -24.04 -21.24
N ASN A 3 66.99 -24.01 -22.28
CA ASN A 3 66.10 -22.90 -22.62
C ASN A 3 64.68 -23.37 -22.25
N TRP A 4 64.07 -22.80 -21.21
CA TRP A 4 62.67 -23.10 -20.85
C TRP A 4 61.76 -22.03 -21.48
N TYR A 5 60.98 -22.43 -22.48
CA TYR A 5 59.90 -21.63 -23.03
C TYR A 5 58.69 -21.71 -22.09
N ILE A 6 58.31 -20.58 -21.49
CA ILE A 6 57.05 -20.44 -20.75
C ILE A 6 55.96 -20.13 -21.77
N LEU A 7 55.07 -21.09 -22.03
CA LEU A 7 53.86 -20.88 -22.82
C LEU A 7 52.82 -20.18 -21.92
N LEU A 8 52.54 -18.90 -22.19
CA LEU A 8 51.40 -18.18 -21.62
C LEU A 8 50.13 -18.55 -22.41
N VAL A 9 49.23 -19.30 -21.77
CA VAL A 9 47.87 -19.52 -22.30
C VAL A 9 47.03 -18.30 -21.91
N PRO A 10 46.41 -17.56 -22.85
CA PRO A 10 45.52 -16.46 -22.49
C PRO A 10 44.25 -17.05 -21.89
N ALA A 11 44.01 -16.78 -20.61
CA ALA A 11 42.74 -17.05 -19.96
C ALA A 11 41.67 -16.18 -20.61
N VAL A 12 40.80 -16.80 -21.41
CA VAL A 12 39.60 -16.15 -21.95
C VAL A 12 38.65 -15.93 -20.78
N VAL A 13 38.66 -14.71 -20.23
CA VAL A 13 37.67 -14.29 -19.24
C VAL A 13 36.38 -14.04 -20.01
N ILE A 14 35.49 -15.03 -20.02
CA ILE A 14 34.12 -14.86 -20.48
C ILE A 14 33.41 -14.01 -19.42
N THR A 15 33.43 -12.70 -19.60
CA THR A 15 32.55 -11.80 -18.84
C THR A 15 31.14 -12.03 -19.35
N CYS A 16 30.34 -12.78 -18.58
CA CYS A 16 28.89 -12.82 -18.78
C CYS A 16 28.37 -11.39 -18.66
N ALA A 17 27.85 -10.85 -19.77
CA ALA A 17 27.10 -9.62 -19.76
C ALA A 17 25.83 -9.86 -18.95
N VAL A 18 25.84 -9.43 -17.68
CA VAL A 18 24.62 -9.32 -16.89
C VAL A 18 23.81 -8.22 -17.55
N GLY A 19 22.73 -8.60 -18.23
CA GLY A 19 21.80 -7.67 -18.85
C GLY A 19 21.37 -6.62 -17.83
N ALA A 20 21.48 -5.35 -18.22
CA ALA A 20 21.07 -4.22 -17.40
C ALA A 20 19.55 -4.26 -17.21
N LEU A 21 19.09 -4.92 -16.15
CA LEU A 21 17.86 -4.51 -15.50
C LEU A 21 18.14 -3.11 -14.96
N ASN A 22 17.37 -2.11 -15.41
CA ASN A 22 17.41 -0.77 -14.84
C ASN A 22 17.37 -0.92 -13.32
N LYS A 23 18.43 -0.46 -12.66
CA LYS A 23 18.67 -0.68 -11.24
C LYS A 23 17.63 0.14 -10.48
N PHE A 24 16.49 -0.47 -10.15
CA PHE A 24 15.46 0.18 -9.34
C PHE A 24 16.10 0.56 -8.00
N GLU A 25 16.03 1.85 -7.68
CA GLU A 25 16.67 2.41 -6.50
C GLU A 25 15.56 2.75 -5.49
N ALA A 26 15.58 2.06 -4.34
CA ALA A 26 14.63 2.24 -3.26
C ALA A 26 15.33 2.93 -2.07
N PRO A 27 14.60 3.70 -1.24
CA PRO A 27 15.12 4.21 0.04
C PRO A 27 15.65 3.08 0.94
N GLU A 28 16.56 3.36 1.87
CA GLU A 28 17.17 2.34 2.76
C GLU A 28 16.14 1.52 3.57
N THR A 29 14.97 2.10 3.84
CA THR A 29 13.88 1.45 4.56
C THR A 29 13.01 0.55 3.68
N CYS A 30 13.26 0.53 2.37
CA CYS A 30 12.46 -0.18 1.39
C CYS A 30 13.27 -1.22 0.62
N THR A 31 12.66 -2.37 0.39
CA THR A 31 13.17 -3.45 -0.47
C THR A 31 12.22 -3.64 -1.64
N TRP A 32 12.72 -4.05 -2.79
CA TRP A 32 11.90 -4.30 -3.97
C TRP A 32 12.21 -5.66 -4.59
N SER A 33 11.24 -6.20 -5.32
CA SER A 33 11.39 -7.40 -6.14
C SER A 33 10.61 -7.26 -7.45
N ALA A 34 11.05 -7.96 -8.49
CA ALA A 34 10.30 -8.08 -9.72
C ALA A 34 8.99 -8.82 -9.46
N GLU A 35 7.89 -8.31 -9.99
CA GLU A 35 6.60 -8.98 -9.91
C GLU A 35 6.64 -10.24 -10.80
N ASN A 36 6.35 -11.42 -10.21
CA ASN A 36 6.28 -12.71 -10.90
C ASN A 36 7.53 -13.15 -11.71
N ASN A 37 8.71 -12.63 -11.37
CA ASN A 37 9.95 -12.88 -12.13
C ASN A 37 9.85 -12.45 -13.61
N ASP A 38 8.98 -11.47 -13.90
CA ASP A 38 8.67 -11.00 -15.23
C ASP A 38 9.66 -9.91 -15.69
N THR A 39 9.94 -9.85 -16.99
CA THR A 39 10.86 -8.86 -17.60
C THR A 39 10.17 -7.55 -17.94
N THR A 40 8.88 -7.40 -17.62
CA THR A 40 8.06 -6.21 -17.88
C THR A 40 8.47 -4.96 -17.09
N GLY A 41 9.39 -5.09 -16.13
CA GLY A 41 9.85 -3.98 -15.29
C GLY A 41 8.87 -3.59 -14.18
N ARG A 42 7.83 -4.40 -13.95
CA ARG A 42 6.87 -4.24 -12.86
C ARG A 42 7.49 -4.73 -11.56
N VAL A 43 7.35 -3.93 -10.51
CA VAL A 43 7.97 -4.22 -9.22
C VAL A 43 6.98 -4.11 -8.07
N ALA A 44 7.21 -4.96 -7.06
CA ALA A 44 6.62 -4.86 -5.75
C ALA A 44 7.64 -4.23 -4.79
N VAL A 45 7.20 -3.24 -4.01
CA VAL A 45 8.02 -2.54 -3.04
C VAL A 45 7.46 -2.80 -1.65
N THR A 46 8.33 -3.17 -0.72
CA THR A 46 8.00 -3.30 0.70
C THR A 46 8.85 -2.32 1.50
N CYS A 47 8.21 -1.41 2.22
CA CYS A 47 8.85 -0.43 3.08
C CYS A 47 8.59 -0.76 4.55
N LYS A 48 9.67 -0.91 5.32
CA LYS A 48 9.63 -1.16 6.77
C LYS A 48 10.12 0.08 7.51
N MET A 49 9.23 0.69 8.28
CA MET A 49 9.50 1.95 8.97
C MET A 49 8.99 1.95 10.41
N ARG A 50 9.38 2.95 11.19
CA ARG A 50 8.86 3.12 12.55
C ARG A 50 7.44 3.65 12.53
N THR A 51 7.23 4.74 11.80
CA THR A 51 5.94 5.41 11.62
C THR A 51 5.80 5.85 10.16
N LEU A 52 4.56 6.04 9.71
CA LEU A 52 4.24 6.52 8.36
C LEU A 52 4.45 8.03 8.23
N GLY A 53 4.58 8.77 9.33
CA GLY A 53 4.75 10.22 9.35
C GLY A 53 6.19 10.72 9.17
N VAL A 54 6.42 11.94 9.69
CA VAL A 54 7.57 12.89 9.66
C VAL A 54 8.99 12.34 9.42
N GLU A 55 9.28 11.06 9.67
CA GLU A 55 10.61 10.47 9.52
C GLU A 55 10.70 9.37 8.44
N GLY A 56 9.59 8.92 7.83
CA GLY A 56 9.60 7.74 6.95
C GLY A 56 8.63 7.74 5.76
N GLY A 57 7.57 8.55 5.77
CA GLY A 57 6.48 8.46 4.78
C GLY A 57 6.66 9.20 3.46
N ASN A 58 7.84 9.73 3.16
CA ASN A 58 8.02 10.45 1.90
C ASN A 58 8.26 9.48 0.73
N PHE A 59 7.17 8.99 0.15
CA PHE A 59 7.19 8.12 -1.02
C PHE A 59 7.55 8.85 -2.33
N SER A 60 7.87 10.15 -2.29
CA SER A 60 8.28 10.92 -3.48
C SER A 60 9.57 10.39 -4.13
N HIS A 61 10.37 9.65 -3.38
CA HIS A 61 11.63 9.03 -3.84
C HIS A 61 11.42 7.63 -4.43
N LEU A 62 10.23 7.03 -4.31
CA LEU A 62 9.95 5.77 -5.00
C LEU A 62 9.84 6.02 -6.51
N GLN A 63 10.47 5.15 -7.30
CA GLN A 63 10.38 5.19 -8.75
C GLN A 63 8.95 4.78 -9.17
N SER A 64 8.14 5.77 -9.55
CA SER A 64 6.70 5.63 -9.83
C SER A 64 6.36 4.73 -11.01
N ASP A 65 7.25 4.65 -12.00
CA ASP A 65 6.87 4.16 -13.34
C ASP A 65 6.82 2.64 -13.46
N GLY A 66 7.28 1.90 -12.44
CA GLY A 66 7.21 0.44 -12.38
C GLY A 66 6.61 -0.13 -11.11
N THR A 67 6.35 0.69 -10.08
CA THR A 67 5.78 0.21 -8.81
C THR A 67 4.29 -0.02 -8.93
N VAL A 68 3.91 -1.29 -8.91
CA VAL A 68 2.51 -1.74 -9.05
C VAL A 68 1.96 -2.29 -7.73
N LYS A 69 2.84 -2.66 -6.80
CA LYS A 69 2.48 -3.05 -5.44
C LYS A 69 3.33 -2.32 -4.43
N LEU A 70 2.70 -1.79 -3.38
CA LEU A 70 3.37 -1.14 -2.26
C LEU A 70 2.82 -1.72 -0.96
N ASP A 71 3.72 -2.27 -0.16
CA ASP A 71 3.45 -2.75 1.20
C ASP A 71 4.23 -1.89 2.20
N VAL A 72 3.51 -1.12 3.02
CA VAL A 72 4.06 -0.29 4.07
C VAL A 72 3.82 -0.98 5.41
N GLN A 73 4.90 -1.33 6.10
CA GLN A 73 4.86 -2.00 7.39
C GLN A 73 5.51 -1.11 8.45
N CYS A 74 4.71 -0.68 9.43
CA CYS A 74 5.23 0.06 10.58
C CYS A 74 5.59 -0.87 11.74
N SER A 75 6.49 -0.40 12.61
CA SER A 75 6.88 -1.14 13.82
C SER A 75 5.69 -1.33 14.76
N ASP A 76 5.45 -2.56 15.19
CA ASP A 76 4.44 -2.93 16.19
C ASP A 76 4.88 -2.67 17.64
N VAL A 77 6.19 -2.53 17.88
CA VAL A 77 6.77 -2.27 19.22
C VAL A 77 6.46 -0.87 19.74
N LEU A 78 6.35 0.12 18.85
CA LEU A 78 6.17 1.53 19.21
C LEU A 78 4.69 1.91 19.18
N LEU A 79 4.15 2.41 20.29
CA LEU A 79 2.73 2.78 20.44
C LEU A 79 2.43 4.25 20.14
N PHE A 80 3.11 4.82 19.14
CA PHE A 80 2.88 6.19 18.71
C PHE A 80 2.01 6.21 17.47
N GLU A 81 1.11 7.18 17.42
CA GLU A 81 0.27 7.47 16.27
C GLU A 81 1.14 7.80 15.04
N SER A 82 0.80 7.25 13.88
CA SER A 82 1.35 7.75 12.62
C SER A 82 0.27 8.57 11.90
N PRO A 83 0.53 9.86 11.63
CA PRO A 83 -0.33 10.59 10.72
C PRO A 83 -0.20 9.99 9.32
N LEU A 84 -1.31 9.96 8.58
CA LEU A 84 -1.35 9.72 7.14
C LEU A 84 -1.57 11.07 6.45
N PRO A 85 -0.51 11.77 6.02
CA PRO A 85 -0.67 13.06 5.35
C PRO A 85 -1.51 12.94 4.08
N PRO A 86 -2.28 13.98 3.71
CA PRO A 86 -2.93 14.05 2.41
C PRO A 86 -1.90 13.94 1.29
N ARG A 87 -2.28 13.31 0.17
CA ARG A 87 -1.44 13.18 -1.03
C ARG A 87 -0.10 12.47 -0.79
N SER A 88 0.00 11.61 0.23
CA SER A 88 1.21 10.81 0.50
C SER A 88 1.65 9.94 -0.69
N PHE A 89 0.71 9.56 -1.56
CA PHE A 89 0.96 8.66 -2.68
C PHE A 89 0.82 9.33 -4.06
N LEU A 90 0.90 10.67 -4.12
CA LEU A 90 0.53 11.47 -5.28
C LEU A 90 1.14 11.03 -6.61
N ARG A 91 2.35 10.49 -6.60
CA ARG A 91 3.11 10.11 -7.81
C ARG A 91 2.91 8.65 -8.24
N LEU A 92 2.29 7.81 -7.41
CA LEU A 92 2.19 6.36 -7.66
C LEU A 92 0.97 6.04 -8.53
N HIS A 93 0.93 6.63 -9.72
CA HIS A 93 -0.23 6.55 -10.61
C HIS A 93 -0.57 5.14 -11.07
N HIS A 94 0.45 4.29 -11.23
CA HIS A 94 0.34 2.91 -11.70
C HIS A 94 0.23 1.88 -10.58
N LEU A 95 0.10 2.34 -9.32
CA LEU A 95 -0.04 1.44 -8.19
C LEU A 95 -1.40 0.73 -8.26
N GLU A 96 -1.37 -0.60 -8.27
CA GLU A 96 -2.56 -1.45 -8.34
C GLU A 96 -2.97 -1.97 -6.96
N GLU A 97 -1.99 -2.21 -6.08
CA GLU A 97 -2.21 -2.71 -4.72
C GLU A 97 -1.44 -1.88 -3.69
N LEU A 98 -2.15 -1.40 -2.68
CA LEU A 98 -1.58 -0.71 -1.53
C LEU A 98 -1.98 -1.44 -0.25
N THR A 99 -0.98 -1.86 0.52
CA THR A 99 -1.16 -2.40 1.86
C THR A 99 -0.45 -1.50 2.88
N ILE A 100 -1.17 -1.13 3.94
CA ILE A 100 -0.61 -0.39 5.08
C ILE A 100 -0.89 -1.19 6.34
N SER A 101 0.16 -1.64 7.02
CA SER A 101 0.07 -2.51 8.18
C SER A 101 0.78 -1.94 9.41
N ASN A 102 0.16 -2.13 10.58
CA ASN A 102 0.68 -1.75 11.91
C ASN A 102 1.01 -0.25 12.10
N CYS A 103 0.52 0.63 11.22
CA CYS A 103 0.91 2.03 11.20
C CYS A 103 0.19 2.94 12.20
N LYS A 104 -0.67 2.42 13.07
CA LYS A 104 -1.31 3.18 14.17
C LYS A 104 -1.96 4.47 13.67
N ILE A 105 -2.58 4.37 12.50
CA ILE A 105 -3.27 5.46 11.84
C ILE A 105 -4.62 5.62 12.53
N LEU A 106 -4.95 6.82 12.95
CA LEU A 106 -6.23 7.14 13.58
C LEU A 106 -7.20 7.84 12.63
N GLU A 107 -6.70 8.39 11.52
CA GLU A 107 -7.53 9.10 10.56
C GLU A 107 -7.06 8.83 9.13
N ILE A 108 -8.01 8.57 8.24
CA ILE A 108 -7.81 8.70 6.80
C ILE A 108 -8.39 10.06 6.39
N PRO A 109 -7.57 11.10 6.19
CA PRO A 109 -8.09 12.39 5.77
C PRO A 109 -8.61 12.35 4.34
N THR A 110 -9.35 13.39 3.94
CA THR A 110 -9.66 13.66 2.54
C THR A 110 -8.37 13.69 1.71
N ASP A 111 -8.43 13.16 0.49
CA ASP A 111 -7.30 13.13 -0.46
C ASP A 111 -6.08 12.33 0.02
N ALA A 112 -6.21 11.47 1.04
CA ALA A 112 -5.11 10.61 1.52
C ALA A 112 -4.50 9.75 0.39
N PHE A 113 -5.34 9.31 -0.54
CA PHE A 113 -4.99 8.43 -1.65
C PHE A 113 -4.98 9.10 -3.01
N ASP A 114 -4.95 10.44 -3.03
CA ASP A 114 -4.84 11.20 -4.27
C ASP A 114 -3.64 10.74 -5.10
N GLY A 115 -3.84 10.67 -6.42
CA GLY A 115 -2.84 10.21 -7.37
C GLY A 115 -2.89 8.71 -7.68
N LEU A 116 -3.53 7.88 -6.86
CA LEU A 116 -3.63 6.43 -7.04
C LEU A 116 -4.70 6.04 -8.09
N ARG A 117 -4.45 6.37 -9.36
CA ARG A 117 -5.42 6.25 -10.47
C ARG A 117 -5.75 4.81 -10.85
N ASP A 118 -4.77 3.92 -10.79
CA ASP A 118 -4.89 2.53 -11.21
C ASP A 118 -5.14 1.56 -10.04
N LEU A 119 -5.38 2.09 -8.82
CA LEU A 119 -5.49 1.28 -7.61
C LEU A 119 -6.75 0.42 -7.62
N LYS A 120 -6.56 -0.89 -7.46
CA LYS A 120 -7.63 -1.91 -7.45
C LYS A 120 -7.88 -2.44 -6.04
N ILE A 121 -6.83 -2.55 -5.23
CA ILE A 121 -6.91 -3.12 -3.87
C ILE A 121 -6.26 -2.17 -2.87
N LEU A 122 -7.04 -1.76 -1.86
CA LEU A 122 -6.56 -1.01 -0.71
C LEU A 122 -6.81 -1.84 0.55
N THR A 123 -5.72 -2.15 1.27
CA THR A 123 -5.77 -2.84 2.56
C THR A 123 -5.11 -2.00 3.64
N ILE A 124 -5.83 -1.74 4.72
CA ILE A 124 -5.32 -1.07 5.92
C ILE A 124 -5.60 -1.96 7.12
N SER A 125 -4.55 -2.31 7.86
CA SER A 125 -4.64 -3.10 9.09
C SER A 125 -3.72 -2.55 10.17
N THR A 126 -4.28 -1.78 11.10
CA THR A 126 -3.48 -0.94 12.01
C THR A 126 -3.44 -1.43 13.46
N ARG A 127 -4.24 -2.43 13.84
CA ARG A 127 -4.31 -3.00 15.20
C ARG A 127 -4.52 -1.94 16.26
N ASN A 128 -5.47 -1.03 16.02
CA ASN A 128 -5.61 0.14 16.87
C ASN A 128 -6.05 -0.19 18.31
N GLU A 129 -6.81 -1.26 18.49
CA GLU A 129 -7.28 -1.69 19.81
C GLU A 129 -6.12 -2.15 20.73
N ASP A 130 -5.04 -2.72 20.16
CA ASP A 130 -3.90 -3.26 20.91
C ASP A 130 -3.16 -2.20 21.74
N TRP A 131 -3.24 -0.92 21.33
CA TRP A 131 -2.55 0.18 21.99
C TRP A 131 -3.47 1.23 22.60
N GLY A 132 -4.79 1.02 22.50
CA GLY A 132 -5.76 1.72 23.31
C GLY A 132 -7.21 1.53 22.83
N PRO A 133 -8.18 1.30 23.75
CA PRO A 133 -9.58 1.07 23.37
C PRO A 133 -10.27 2.30 22.73
N ALA A 134 -9.72 3.50 22.97
CA ALA A 134 -10.18 4.76 22.39
C ALA A 134 -9.51 5.09 21.04
N LYS A 135 -8.58 4.24 20.57
CA LYS A 135 -7.88 4.44 19.30
C LYS A 135 -8.69 3.84 18.19
N THR A 136 -9.45 4.67 17.50
CA THR A 136 -10.30 4.28 16.38
C THR A 136 -9.68 4.79 15.09
N LEU A 137 -9.83 4.02 14.00
CA LEU A 137 -9.56 4.55 12.67
C LEU A 137 -10.82 5.26 12.19
N GLU A 138 -10.76 6.58 12.12
CA GLU A 138 -11.81 7.45 11.59
C GLU A 138 -11.61 7.70 10.11
N THR A 139 -12.72 7.89 9.40
CA THR A 139 -12.74 8.28 7.99
C THR A 139 -13.61 9.51 7.83
N THR A 140 -13.27 10.34 6.85
CA THR A 140 -13.97 11.57 6.50
C THR A 140 -14.69 11.42 5.16
N VAL A 141 -15.59 12.34 4.85
CA VAL A 141 -16.17 12.40 3.51
C VAL A 141 -15.03 12.69 2.53
N GLY A 142 -14.90 11.86 1.50
CA GLY A 142 -13.84 11.97 0.50
C GLY A 142 -12.51 11.30 0.88
N SER A 143 -12.43 10.54 1.99
CA SER A 143 -11.25 9.73 2.32
C SER A 143 -10.80 8.79 1.19
N PHE A 144 -11.74 8.36 0.35
CA PHE A 144 -11.51 7.43 -0.75
C PHE A 144 -11.75 8.06 -2.13
N ASP A 145 -11.88 9.38 -2.21
CA ASP A 145 -12.09 10.05 -3.50
C ASP A 145 -10.89 9.84 -4.43
N GLY A 146 -11.18 9.88 -5.74
CA GLY A 146 -10.16 9.65 -6.77
C GLY A 146 -9.84 8.18 -7.06
N LEU A 147 -10.21 7.24 -6.17
CA LEU A 147 -9.98 5.79 -6.32
C LEU A 147 -10.97 5.11 -7.29
N LYS A 148 -11.04 5.62 -8.52
CA LYS A 148 -12.04 5.22 -9.52
C LYS A 148 -11.94 3.76 -9.96
N GLN A 149 -10.76 3.16 -9.88
CA GLN A 149 -10.52 1.76 -10.27
C GLN A 149 -10.60 0.77 -9.09
N LEU A 150 -10.90 1.26 -7.89
CA LEU A 150 -10.89 0.44 -6.69
C LEU A 150 -11.97 -0.63 -6.75
N GLN A 151 -11.58 -1.88 -6.60
CA GLN A 151 -12.45 -3.05 -6.61
C GLN A 151 -12.63 -3.62 -5.21
N THR A 152 -11.58 -3.56 -4.38
CA THR A 152 -11.58 -4.11 -3.03
C THR A 152 -11.04 -3.11 -2.03
N LEU A 153 -11.86 -2.76 -1.03
CA LEU A 153 -11.46 -1.97 0.12
C LEU A 153 -11.53 -2.84 1.38
N GLN A 154 -10.41 -2.95 2.07
CA GLN A 154 -10.28 -3.73 3.30
C GLN A 154 -9.75 -2.82 4.41
N LEU A 155 -10.60 -2.51 5.39
CA LEU A 155 -10.17 -1.94 6.66
C LEU A 155 -10.28 -3.06 7.68
N ILE A 156 -9.18 -3.70 8.04
CA ILE A 156 -9.18 -4.90 8.88
C ILE A 156 -8.56 -4.56 10.22
N ASP A 157 -9.10 -5.07 11.33
CA ASP A 157 -8.45 -4.98 12.65
C ASP A 157 -8.01 -3.55 13.03
N SER A 158 -8.83 -2.56 12.68
CA SER A 158 -8.47 -1.14 12.73
C SER A 158 -9.34 -0.34 13.70
N ASN A 159 -10.20 -1.03 14.46
CA ASN A 159 -11.16 -0.43 15.40
C ASN A 159 -12.05 0.66 14.76
N VAL A 160 -12.43 0.47 13.49
CA VAL A 160 -13.41 1.34 12.81
C VAL A 160 -14.76 1.17 13.50
N ARG A 161 -15.38 2.29 13.88
CA ARG A 161 -16.71 2.26 14.53
C ARG A 161 -17.84 2.66 13.59
N ALA A 162 -17.54 3.57 12.67
CA ALA A 162 -18.46 4.01 11.64
C ALA A 162 -17.67 4.50 10.42
N VAL A 163 -18.34 4.48 9.27
CA VAL A 163 -17.90 5.10 8.02
C VAL A 163 -18.92 6.17 7.65
N PRO A 164 -18.51 7.39 7.26
CA PRO A 164 -19.41 8.47 6.86
C PRO A 164 -20.38 8.03 5.77
N GLU A 165 -21.58 8.59 5.79
CA GLU A 165 -22.50 8.45 4.67
C GLU A 165 -21.86 8.96 3.38
N ASN A 166 -22.15 8.28 2.28
CA ASN A 166 -21.64 8.55 0.94
C ASN A 166 -20.13 8.34 0.76
N ALA A 167 -19.44 7.73 1.73
CA ALA A 167 -18.00 7.48 1.63
C ALA A 167 -17.58 6.65 0.39
N PHE A 168 -18.51 5.91 -0.21
CA PHE A 168 -18.24 5.06 -1.38
C PHE A 168 -18.90 5.56 -2.67
N CYS A 169 -19.57 6.73 -2.67
CA CYS A 169 -20.33 7.20 -3.83
C CYS A 169 -19.45 7.45 -5.07
N THR A 170 -18.17 7.76 -4.88
CA THR A 170 -17.20 8.00 -5.96
C THR A 170 -16.50 6.72 -6.45
N LEU A 171 -16.69 5.60 -5.76
CA LEU A 171 -16.03 4.31 -6.03
C LEU A 171 -16.85 3.44 -7.00
N GLY A 172 -16.97 3.88 -8.25
CA GLY A 172 -17.85 3.26 -9.24
C GLY A 172 -17.53 1.80 -9.63
N ASN A 173 -16.33 1.30 -9.31
CA ASN A 173 -15.89 -0.08 -9.60
C ASN A 173 -15.79 -0.95 -8.33
N LEU A 174 -16.23 -0.44 -7.17
CA LEU A 174 -16.11 -1.18 -5.92
C LEU A 174 -16.99 -2.42 -5.95
N GLN A 175 -16.39 -3.56 -5.60
CA GLN A 175 -17.06 -4.86 -5.59
C GLN A 175 -17.05 -5.49 -4.22
N THR A 176 -15.98 -5.27 -3.44
CA THR A 176 -15.79 -5.94 -2.16
C THR A 176 -15.43 -4.95 -1.05
N LEU A 177 -16.17 -5.02 0.05
CA LEU A 177 -15.86 -4.37 1.31
C LEU A 177 -15.58 -5.41 2.39
N ASN A 178 -14.47 -5.23 3.08
CA ASN A 178 -14.09 -6.08 4.21
C ASN A 178 -13.80 -5.21 5.43
N PHE A 179 -14.63 -5.36 6.46
CA PHE A 179 -14.49 -4.71 7.76
C PHE A 179 -14.19 -5.71 8.88
N THR A 180 -13.64 -6.89 8.56
CA THR A 180 -13.30 -7.92 9.55
C THR A 180 -12.57 -7.34 10.76
N ARG A 181 -13.00 -7.73 11.97
CA ARG A 181 -12.38 -7.32 13.24
C ARG A 181 -12.41 -5.80 13.44
N ASN A 182 -13.55 -5.17 13.17
CA ASN A 182 -13.78 -3.79 13.59
C ASN A 182 -14.92 -3.70 14.61
N SER A 183 -15.18 -2.48 15.06
CA SER A 183 -16.16 -2.16 16.09
C SER A 183 -17.46 -1.60 15.51
N ILE A 184 -17.82 -1.99 14.28
CA ILE A 184 -19.01 -1.52 13.57
C ILE A 184 -20.24 -2.25 14.13
N ARG A 185 -21.13 -1.50 14.77
CA ARG A 185 -22.30 -2.07 15.49
C ARG A 185 -23.59 -2.10 14.67
N SER A 186 -23.67 -1.33 13.58
CA SER A 186 -24.90 -1.17 12.81
C SER A 186 -24.60 -1.07 11.32
N THR A 187 -25.51 -1.59 10.49
CA THR A 187 -25.47 -1.43 9.05
C THR A 187 -25.57 0.03 8.61
N ASN A 188 -26.18 0.90 9.42
CA ASN A 188 -26.27 2.34 9.13
C ASN A 188 -24.89 3.02 9.25
N SER A 189 -23.97 2.42 10.01
CA SER A 189 -22.61 2.89 10.21
C SER A 189 -21.65 2.41 9.11
N LEU A 190 -22.15 1.76 8.04
CA LEU A 190 -21.35 1.30 6.92
C LEU A 190 -21.25 2.31 5.77
N GLY A 191 -21.80 3.53 5.91
CA GLY A 191 -21.58 4.59 4.92
C GLY A 191 -22.37 4.49 3.61
N PHE A 192 -23.34 3.58 3.49
CA PHE A 192 -24.15 3.39 2.26
C PHE A 192 -25.34 4.36 2.09
N SER A 193 -25.49 5.37 2.95
CA SER A 193 -26.52 6.42 2.82
C SER A 193 -27.94 5.87 2.67
N GLY A 194 -28.27 4.82 3.43
CA GLY A 194 -29.57 4.16 3.37
C GLY A 194 -29.78 3.21 2.18
N LYS A 195 -28.83 3.10 1.24
CA LYS A 195 -28.84 2.09 0.17
C LYS A 195 -28.32 0.76 0.69
N LYS A 196 -28.80 -0.35 0.12
CA LYS A 196 -28.22 -1.67 0.42
C LYS A 196 -26.92 -1.85 -0.37
N PRO A 197 -25.90 -2.55 0.18
CA PRO A 197 -24.66 -2.83 -0.55
C PRO A 197 -24.91 -3.49 -1.91
N ALA A 198 -25.86 -4.44 -1.97
CA ALA A 198 -26.24 -5.14 -3.19
C ALA A 198 -26.82 -4.22 -4.28
N GLU A 199 -27.49 -3.12 -3.91
CA GLU A 199 -28.02 -2.13 -4.86
C GLU A 199 -26.91 -1.33 -5.55
N LEU A 200 -25.70 -1.33 -4.96
CA LEU A 200 -24.50 -0.71 -5.51
C LEU A 200 -23.57 -1.73 -6.17
N GLY A 201 -23.98 -3.01 -6.26
CA GLY A 201 -23.11 -4.08 -6.76
C GLY A 201 -21.96 -4.44 -5.82
N VAL A 202 -22.03 -4.01 -4.55
CA VAL A 202 -20.97 -4.19 -3.56
C VAL A 202 -21.32 -5.35 -2.62
N THR A 203 -20.38 -6.28 -2.46
CA THR A 203 -20.44 -7.36 -1.48
C THR A 203 -19.69 -6.96 -0.22
N VAL A 204 -20.38 -6.99 0.92
CA VAL A 204 -19.74 -6.89 2.24
C VAL A 204 -19.35 -8.30 2.66
N SER A 205 -18.07 -8.65 2.54
CA SER A 205 -17.59 -10.02 2.79
C SER A 205 -17.61 -10.38 4.27
N ARG A 206 -17.32 -9.40 5.15
CA ARG A 206 -17.32 -9.55 6.60
C ARG A 206 -17.33 -8.19 7.30
N VAL A 207 -17.99 -8.14 8.46
CA VAL A 207 -18.00 -7.00 9.41
C VAL A 207 -17.51 -7.52 10.76
#